data_AF-A0A8C6UY52-F1
#
_entry.id   AF-A0A8C6UY52-F1
#
_cell.length_a   1.000
_cell.length_b   1.000
_cell.length_c   1.000
_cell.angle_alpha   90.00
_cell.angle_beta   90.00
_cell.angle_gamma   90.00
#
_symmetry.space_group_name_H-M   'P 1'
#
loop_
_entity.id
_entity.type
_entity.pdbx_description
1 polymer ?
#
loop_
_entity_poly.entity_id
_entity_poly.type
_entity_poly.pdbx_seq_one_letter_code
_entity_poly.pdbx_strand_id
1 'polypeptide(L)'
;LATRPVFHRHELNKTVWEVPRRYENLSPVGSGAYGSVCSTYDVKTGLKVAVKKLSRPFQSIIHAKRTYRELRLLKHMKHENVIGLLDVFSPATSLDEFNDV
;
A
#
# COMPACT_ATOMS: atom_id res chain seq x y z
N LEU A 1 20.65 -5.30 -11.15
CA LEU A 1 19.82 -5.87 -10.06
C LEU A 1 19.26 -4.71 -9.26
N ALA A 2 17.95 -4.52 -9.22
CA ALA A 2 17.36 -3.39 -8.49
C ALA A 2 17.56 -3.62 -6.98
N THR A 3 18.18 -2.66 -6.30
CA THR A 3 18.37 -2.68 -4.85
C THR A 3 17.03 -2.53 -4.14
N ARG A 4 16.84 -3.26 -3.03
CA ARG A 4 15.65 -3.16 -2.18
C ARG A 4 15.51 -1.71 -1.68
N PRO A 5 14.30 -1.10 -1.79
CA PRO A 5 14.10 0.25 -1.30
C PRO A 5 14.21 0.29 0.23
N VAL A 6 14.77 1.40 0.75
CA VAL A 6 14.77 1.68 2.18
C VAL A 6 13.39 2.15 2.60
N PHE A 7 12.85 1.57 3.67
CA PHE A 7 11.57 1.95 4.26
C PHE A 7 11.77 2.95 5.40
N HIS A 8 10.72 3.69 5.72
CA HIS A 8 10.65 4.52 6.91
C HIS A 8 9.27 4.40 7.56
N ARG A 9 9.22 4.67 8.86
CA ARG A 9 8.06 4.39 9.71
C ARG A 9 7.39 5.71 10.10
N HIS A 10 6.07 5.78 9.91
CA HIS A 10 5.23 6.90 10.32
C HIS A 10 4.09 6.40 11.20
N GLU A 11 3.76 7.13 12.26
CA GLU A 11 2.53 6.88 13.00
C GLU A 11 1.45 7.86 12.56
N LEU A 12 0.40 7.35 11.91
CA LEU A 12 -0.71 8.13 11.39
C LEU A 12 -2.03 7.49 11.83
N ASN A 13 -2.91 8.27 12.46
CA ASN A 13 -4.20 7.79 12.98
C ASN A 13 -4.06 6.52 13.84
N LYS A 14 -3.10 6.52 14.77
CA LYS A 14 -2.78 5.37 15.65
C LYS A 14 -2.39 4.09 14.91
N THR A 15 -2.03 4.20 13.64
CA THR A 15 -1.57 3.09 12.81
C THR A 15 -0.16 3.38 12.34
N VAL A 16 0.70 2.38 12.45
CA VAL A 16 2.07 2.44 11.95
C VAL A 16 2.08 2.19 10.45
N TRP A 17 2.68 3.08 9.67
CA TRP A 17 2.89 2.94 8.23
C TRP A 17 4.36 2.74 7.97
N GLU A 18 4.69 1.69 7.21
CA GLU A 18 6.05 1.45 6.71
C GLU A 18 6.01 1.55 5.20
N VAL A 19 6.60 2.61 4.68
CA VAL A 19 6.57 2.94 3.24
C VAL A 19 7.98 3.21 2.72
N PRO A 20 8.26 2.91 1.43
CA PRO A 20 9.53 3.29 0.81
C PRO A 20 9.81 4.79 0.97
N ARG A 21 11.08 5.17 1.21
CA ARG A 21 11.53 6.58 1.26
C ARG A 21 11.21 7.40 0.01
N ARG A 22 10.85 6.74 -1.10
CA ARG A 22 10.32 7.34 -2.32
C ARG A 22 9.01 8.14 -2.09
N TYR A 23 8.20 7.73 -1.10
CA TYR A 23 6.90 8.32 -0.83
C TYR A 23 7.01 9.23 0.40
N GLU A 24 6.92 10.54 0.19
CA GLU A 24 7.13 11.56 1.21
C GLU A 24 5.84 12.30 1.57
N ASN A 25 5.84 12.98 2.73
CA ASN A 25 4.74 13.85 3.18
C ASN A 25 3.39 13.12 3.24
N LEU A 26 3.35 11.96 3.91
CA LEU A 26 2.11 11.19 4.07
C LEU A 26 1.08 12.02 4.84
N SER A 27 -0.07 12.25 4.21
CA SER A 27 -1.19 12.97 4.78
C SER A 27 -2.45 12.12 4.69
N PRO A 28 -3.11 11.77 5.82
CA PRO A 28 -4.33 10.97 5.82
C PRO A 28 -5.45 11.62 5.00
N VAL A 29 -6.14 10.82 4.18
CA VAL A 29 -7.27 11.27 3.35
C VAL A 29 -8.57 10.57 3.75
N GLY A 30 -8.49 9.32 4.18
CA GLY A 30 -9.67 8.57 4.60
C GLY A 30 -9.33 7.21 5.19
N SER A 31 -10.29 6.65 5.92
CA SER A 31 -10.21 5.33 6.53
C SER A 31 -11.53 4.60 6.37
N GLY A 32 -11.47 3.29 6.18
CA GLY A 32 -12.65 2.42 6.11
C GLY A 32 -12.34 1.01 6.58
N ALA A 33 -13.34 0.12 6.49
CA ALA A 33 -13.25 -1.25 7.00
C ALA A 33 -12.09 -2.07 6.41
N TYR A 34 -11.65 -1.75 5.18
CA TYR A 34 -10.64 -2.53 4.45
C TYR A 34 -9.27 -1.85 4.38
N GLY A 35 -9.08 -0.71 5.06
CA GLY A 35 -7.81 -0.01 5.05
C GLY A 35 -7.94 1.50 5.20
N SER A 36 -6.78 2.13 5.20
CA SER A 36 -6.62 3.59 5.30
C SER A 36 -5.87 4.09 4.08
N VAL A 37 -6.15 5.32 3.67
CA VAL A 37 -5.55 5.98 2.51
C VAL A 37 -4.84 7.25 2.96
N CYS A 38 -3.60 7.39 2.53
CA CYS A 38 -2.85 8.65 2.61
C CYS A 38 -2.58 9.19 1.21
N SER A 39 -2.60 10.51 1.07
CA SER A 39 -1.94 11.18 -0.05
C SER A 39 -0.46 11.33 0.27
N THR A 40 0.39 11.25 -0.74
CA THR A 40 1.84 11.37 -0.61
C THR A 40 2.43 11.89 -1.92
N TYR A 41 3.65 12.41 -1.85
CA TYR A 41 4.41 12.84 -3.01
C TYR A 41 5.41 11.74 -3.40
N ASP A 42 5.33 11.27 -4.65
CA ASP A 42 6.31 10.34 -5.20
C ASP A 42 7.48 11.12 -5.80
N VAL A 43 8.62 11.14 -5.09
CA VAL A 43 9.80 11.89 -5.51
C VAL A 43 10.44 11.39 -6.81
N LYS A 44 10.14 10.14 -7.23
CA LYS A 44 10.68 9.58 -8.47
C LYS A 44 9.93 10.08 -9.70
N THR A 45 8.61 10.26 -9.58
CA THR A 45 7.76 10.67 -10.70
C THR A 45 7.35 12.14 -10.64
N GLY A 46 7.50 12.77 -9.48
CA GLY A 46 7.05 14.13 -9.22
C GLY A 46 5.53 14.25 -9.06
N LEU A 47 4.82 13.12 -8.92
CA LEU A 47 3.36 13.08 -8.88
C LEU A 47 2.83 12.95 -7.45
N LYS A 48 1.68 13.58 -7.20
CA LYS A 48 0.87 13.29 -6.01
C LYS A 48 0.14 11.97 -6.23
N VAL A 49 0.33 11.03 -5.32
CA VAL A 49 -0.28 9.68 -5.39
C VAL A 49 -1.06 9.36 -4.13
N ALA A 50 -1.97 8.39 -4.23
CA ALA A 50 -2.68 7.82 -3.09
C ALA A 50 -2.05 6.47 -2.74
N VAL A 51 -1.70 6.27 -1.46
CA VAL A 51 -1.22 4.99 -0.92
C VAL A 51 -2.27 4.45 0.03
N LYS A 52 -2.77 3.26 -0.26
CA LYS A 52 -3.73 2.54 0.58
C LYS A 52 -3.02 1.44 1.37
N LYS A 53 -3.05 1.54 2.70
CA LYS A 53 -2.64 0.45 3.60
C LYS A 53 -3.86 -0.44 3.87
N LEU A 54 -3.76 -1.72 3.53
CA LEU A 54 -4.81 -2.71 3.82
C LEU A 54 -4.83 -3.03 5.31
N SER A 55 -6.03 -3.10 5.89
CA SER A 55 -6.21 -3.46 7.30
C SER A 55 -6.36 -4.97 7.42
N ARG A 56 -5.48 -5.61 8.20
CA ARG A 56 -5.50 -7.04 8.52
C ARG A 56 -5.82 -7.95 7.31
N PRO A 57 -5.04 -7.82 6.21
CA PRO A 57 -5.40 -8.41 4.92
C PRO A 57 -5.52 -9.94 4.92
N PHE A 58 -4.93 -10.66 5.88
CA PHE A 58 -4.95 -12.13 5.95
C PHE A 58 -5.59 -12.71 7.22
N GLN A 59 -6.27 -11.88 8.02
CA GLN A 59 -6.93 -12.32 9.27
C GLN A 59 -7.96 -13.44 9.07
N SER A 60 -8.53 -13.56 7.88
CA SER A 60 -9.40 -14.68 7.52
C SER A 60 -9.28 -15.01 6.04
N ILE A 61 -9.75 -16.20 5.65
CA ILE A 61 -9.84 -16.61 4.25
C ILE A 61 -10.66 -15.59 3.43
N ILE A 62 -11.70 -15.01 4.03
CA ILE A 62 -12.53 -14.00 3.37
C ILE A 62 -11.74 -12.71 3.14
N HIS A 63 -10.98 -12.23 4.14
CA HIS A 63 -10.12 -11.04 3.99
C HIS A 63 -9.02 -11.29 2.96
N ALA A 64 -8.34 -12.44 3.03
CA ALA A 64 -7.28 -12.81 2.08
C ALA A 64 -7.81 -12.84 0.63
N LYS A 65 -8.97 -13.48 0.41
CA LYS A 65 -9.61 -13.54 -0.92
C LYS A 65 -10.02 -12.15 -1.42
N ARG A 66 -10.50 -11.27 -0.55
CA ARG A 66 -10.85 -9.88 -0.90
C ARG A 66 -9.61 -9.08 -1.27
N THR A 67 -8.55 -9.14 -0.46
CA THR A 67 -7.24 -8.52 -0.72
C THR A 67 -6.68 -8.96 -2.06
N TYR A 68 -6.66 -10.27 -2.33
CA TYR A 68 -6.19 -10.81 -3.60
C TYR A 68 -7.03 -10.31 -4.78
N ARG A 69 -8.35 -10.33 -4.66
CA ARG A 69 -9.25 -9.86 -5.72
C ARG A 69 -9.03 -8.37 -6.01
N GLU A 70 -8.89 -7.53 -4.99
CA GLU A 70 -8.61 -6.11 -5.15
C GLU A 70 -7.30 -5.88 -5.90
N LEU A 71 -6.21 -6.51 -5.45
CA LEU A 71 -4.90 -6.38 -6.10
C LEU A 71 -4.92 -6.89 -7.54
N ARG A 72 -5.58 -8.03 -7.80
CA ARG A 72 -5.72 -8.55 -9.16
C ARG A 72 -6.49 -7.60 -10.04
N LEU A 73 -7.64 -7.09 -9.61
CA LEU A 73 -8.43 -6.16 -10.41
C LEU A 73 -7.61 -4.91 -10.75
N LEU A 74 -7.00 -4.25 -9.75
CA LEU A 74 -6.19 -3.04 -9.96
C LEU A 74 -5.01 -3.27 -10.91
N LYS A 75 -4.39 -4.46 -10.87
CA LYS A 75 -3.29 -4.82 -11.78
C LYS A 75 -3.75 -5.03 -13.24
N HIS A 76 -5.01 -5.42 -13.46
CA HIS A 76 -5.55 -5.64 -14.82
C HIS A 76 -6.15 -4.36 -15.42
N MET A 77 -6.60 -3.41 -14.60
CA MET A 77 -7.14 -2.15 -15.09
C MET A 77 -6.05 -1.28 -15.73
N LYS A 78 -6.23 -0.98 -17.02
CA LYS A 78 -5.38 -0.07 -17.81
C LYS A 78 -6.25 0.83 -18.66
N HIS A 79 -6.85 1.83 -18.03
CA HIS A 79 -7.75 2.76 -18.69
C HIS A 79 -7.72 4.11 -17.96
N GLU A 80 -7.76 5.23 -18.68
CA GLU A 80 -7.60 6.58 -18.10
C GLU A 80 -8.71 6.95 -17.11
N ASN A 81 -9.93 6.47 -17.33
CA ASN A 81 -11.08 6.74 -16.46
C ASN A 81 -11.32 5.67 -15.38
N VAL A 82 -10.41 4.69 -15.24
CA VAL A 82 -10.52 3.64 -14.22
C VAL A 82 -9.25 3.66 -13.37
N ILE A 83 -9.40 3.61 -12.04
CA ILE A 83 -8.26 3.61 -11.15
C ILE A 83 -7.37 2.37 -11.40
N GLY A 84 -6.07 2.63 -11.55
CA GLY A 84 -5.04 1.60 -11.77
C GLY A 84 -4.07 1.50 -10.61
N LEU A 85 -3.13 0.56 -10.73
CA LEU A 85 -2.04 0.34 -9.79
C LEU A 85 -0.73 0.93 -10.32
N LEU A 86 -0.13 1.89 -9.60
CA LEU A 86 1.18 2.45 -9.96
C LEU A 86 2.34 1.66 -9.33
N ASP A 87 2.15 1.18 -8.11
CA ASP A 87 3.15 0.41 -7.35
C ASP A 87 2.43 -0.48 -6.32
N VAL A 88 3.12 -1.52 -5.86
CA VAL A 88 2.71 -2.38 -4.74
C VAL A 88 3.94 -2.82 -3.96
N PHE A 89 3.91 -2.68 -2.65
CA PHE A 89 5.04 -2.98 -1.79
C PHE A 89 4.61 -3.59 -0.46
N SER A 90 5.54 -4.30 0.18
CA SER A 90 5.45 -4.75 1.56
C SER A 90 6.82 -4.54 2.23
N PRO A 91 6.87 -4.16 3.52
CA PRO A 91 8.13 -4.08 4.26
C PRO A 91 8.75 -5.45 4.54
N ALA A 92 8.00 -6.56 4.47
CA ALA A 92 8.53 -7.90 4.71
C ALA A 92 9.70 -8.24 3.76
N THR A 93 10.72 -8.94 4.25
CA THR A 93 11.88 -9.35 3.41
C THR A 93 11.74 -10.76 2.86
N SER A 94 10.92 -11.58 3.50
CA SER A 94 10.66 -12.96 3.14
C SER A 94 9.19 -13.32 3.42
N LEU A 95 8.77 -14.50 2.97
CA LEU A 95 7.47 -15.04 3.32
C LEU A 95 7.39 -15.39 4.82
N ASP A 96 8.49 -15.83 5.41
CA ASP A 96 8.55 -16.21 6.83
C ASP A 96 8.40 -14.99 7.76
N GLU A 97 8.83 -13.80 7.31
CA GLU A 97 8.63 -12.55 8.06
C GLU A 97 7.25 -11.91 7.85
N PHE A 98 6.44 -12.47 6.98
CA PHE A 98 5.14 -11.92 6.58
C PHE A 98 4.04 -12.25 7.59
N ASN A 99 4.07 -11.57 8.74
CA ASN A 99 3.17 -11.79 9.88
C ASN A 99 1.87 -10.98 9.82
N ASP A 100 1.23 -10.88 8.65
CA ASP A 100 -0.02 -10.11 8.45
C ASP A 100 -1.31 -10.94 8.68
N VAL A 101 -1.21 -12.04 9.45
CA VAL A 101 -2.30 -12.97 9.84
C VAL A 101 -2.97 -12.53 11.14
#